data_AF-A0A8S9Z8H5-F1
#
_entry.id   AF-A0A8S9Z8H5-F1
#
_cell.length_a   1.000
_cell.length_b   1.000
_cell.length_c   1.000
_cell.angle_alpha   90.00
_cell.angle_beta   90.00
_cell.angle_gamma   90.00
#
_symmetry.space_group_name_H-M   'P 1'
#
loop_
_entity.id
_entity.type
_entity.pdbx_description
1 polymer ?
#
loop_
_entity_poly.entity_id
_entity_poly.type
_entity_poly.pdbx_seq_one_letter_code
_entity_poly.pdbx_strand_id
1 'polypeptide(L)'
;MSRTRSIKNKPTEVPDIENLPGWHPKFWQKHLENIVEMRKSRDAPVDTMGCERLANRQDYPENFRLQVLISLMLSSQTKDHVTAAAMHRLQSEGCTLDRIVLMEHEKLEQLIYPVGFYKVHHHLSNLTAASKKQSILGKHAKS
;
A
#
# COMPACT_ATOMS: atom_id res chain seq x y z
N MET A 1 8.41 16.07 -32.74
CA MET A 1 7.82 17.31 -32.21
C MET A 1 7.52 17.11 -30.73
N SER A 2 8.24 17.78 -29.84
CA SER A 2 8.07 17.61 -28.38
C SER A 2 6.95 18.51 -27.84
N ARG A 3 6.01 17.96 -27.06
CA ARG A 3 4.95 18.72 -26.37
C ARG A 3 5.14 18.64 -24.85
N THR A 4 6.12 19.37 -24.32
CA THR A 4 6.35 19.50 -22.89
C THR A 4 5.25 20.36 -22.25
N ARG A 5 4.26 19.74 -21.61
CA ARG A 5 3.16 20.48 -20.96
C ARG A 5 3.61 20.95 -19.57
N SER A 6 4.15 22.16 -19.49
CA SER A 6 4.60 22.78 -18.24
C SER A 6 3.44 22.96 -17.25
N ILE A 7 3.37 22.13 -16.22
CA ILE A 7 2.38 22.25 -15.15
C ILE A 7 2.85 23.36 -14.18
N LYS A 8 2.23 24.53 -14.26
CA LYS A 8 2.45 25.62 -13.31
C LYS A 8 1.69 25.31 -12.00
N ASN A 9 2.33 24.61 -11.08
CA ASN A 9 1.86 24.49 -9.70
C ASN A 9 1.95 25.85 -9.00
N LYS A 10 0.96 26.74 -9.22
CA LYS A 10 0.73 27.87 -8.30
C LYS A 10 0.31 27.26 -6.96
N PRO A 11 0.81 27.75 -5.80
CA PRO A 11 0.24 27.36 -4.52
C PRO A 11 -1.26 27.66 -4.53
N THR A 12 -2.09 26.64 -4.29
CA THR A 12 -3.51 26.85 -4.06
C THR A 12 -3.64 27.60 -2.74
N GLU A 13 -4.15 28.82 -2.79
CA GLU A 13 -4.53 29.56 -1.59
C GLU A 13 -5.53 28.68 -0.81
N VAL A 14 -5.19 28.35 0.44
CA VAL A 14 -6.08 27.55 1.29
C VAL A 14 -7.33 28.40 1.52
N PRO A 15 -8.53 27.93 1.14
CA PRO A 15 -9.74 28.73 1.28
C PRO A 15 -9.97 29.04 2.76
N ASP A 16 -10.45 30.25 3.04
CA ASP A 16 -10.83 30.65 4.38
C ASP A 16 -11.89 29.69 4.94
N ILE A 17 -11.47 28.89 5.93
CA ILE A 17 -12.24 27.78 6.46
C ILE A 17 -13.39 28.28 7.36
N GLU A 18 -13.33 29.54 7.83
CA GLU A 18 -14.38 30.16 8.64
C GLU A 18 -15.62 30.53 7.80
N ASN A 19 -15.43 30.81 6.51
CA ASN A 19 -16.48 31.30 5.61
C ASN A 19 -16.93 30.26 4.54
N LEU A 20 -16.71 28.97 4.78
CA LEU A 20 -17.15 27.91 3.87
C LEU A 20 -18.69 27.74 3.89
N PRO A 21 -19.39 27.88 2.74
CA PRO A 21 -20.85 27.78 2.70
C PRO A 21 -21.30 26.30 2.78
N GLY A 22 -21.64 25.83 3.99
CA GLY A 22 -22.16 24.48 4.20
C GLY A 22 -22.55 24.18 5.65
N TRP A 23 -23.19 23.03 5.87
CA TRP A 23 -23.40 22.49 7.21
C TRP A 23 -22.10 21.89 7.76
N HIS A 24 -21.84 22.08 9.05
CA HIS A 24 -20.66 21.53 9.72
C HIS A 24 -20.99 21.07 11.16
N PRO A 25 -20.35 19.99 11.68
CA PRO A 25 -20.62 19.48 13.03
C PRO A 25 -20.31 20.49 14.16
N LYS A 26 -20.93 20.30 15.33
CA LYS A 26 -20.58 21.11 16.52
C LYS A 26 -19.09 20.90 16.89
N PHE A 27 -18.43 22.01 17.26
CA PHE A 27 -17.02 22.05 17.68
C PHE A 27 -15.99 21.61 16.62
N TRP A 28 -16.34 21.57 15.33
CA TRP A 28 -15.42 21.11 14.27
C TRP A 28 -14.10 21.90 14.22
N GLN A 29 -14.13 23.23 14.42
CA GLN A 29 -12.94 24.08 14.51
C GLN A 29 -12.02 23.64 15.65
N LYS A 30 -12.56 23.51 16.87
CA LYS A 30 -11.81 23.04 18.03
C LYS A 30 -11.25 21.62 17.88
N HIS A 31 -11.97 20.73 17.18
CA HIS A 31 -11.43 19.42 16.82
C HIS A 31 -10.26 19.54 15.82
N LEU A 32 -10.36 20.41 14.82
CA LEU A 32 -9.28 20.67 13.87
C LEU A 32 -8.06 21.31 14.54
N GLU A 33 -8.25 22.31 15.40
CA GLU A 33 -7.22 22.94 16.24
C GLU A 33 -6.46 21.88 17.07
N ASN A 34 -7.20 21.05 17.81
CA ASN A 34 -6.63 19.95 18.60
C ASN A 34 -5.86 18.95 17.72
N ILE A 35 -6.38 18.61 16.54
CA ILE A 35 -5.71 17.71 15.59
C ILE A 35 -4.42 18.35 15.04
N VAL A 36 -4.44 19.64 14.71
CA VAL A 36 -3.25 20.39 14.27
C VAL A 36 -2.20 20.41 15.38
N GLU A 37 -2.60 20.70 16.62
CA GLU A 37 -1.72 20.70 17.80
C GLU A 37 -1.07 19.33 18.02
N MET A 38 -1.88 18.26 18.09
CA MET A 38 -1.41 16.87 18.24
C MET A 38 -0.54 16.38 17.07
N ARG A 39 -0.55 17.06 15.91
CA ARG A 39 0.19 16.66 14.71
C ARG A 39 1.42 17.54 14.42
N LYS A 40 1.69 18.58 15.22
CA LYS A 40 2.88 19.45 15.06
C LYS A 40 4.20 18.67 15.09
N SER A 41 4.29 17.66 15.94
CA SER A 41 5.48 16.82 16.17
C SER A 41 5.78 15.83 15.04
N ARG A 42 4.75 15.36 14.30
CA ARG A 42 4.85 14.31 13.27
C ARG A 42 5.55 13.03 13.74
N ASP A 43 5.26 12.64 14.98
CA ASP A 43 5.82 11.50 15.72
C ASP A 43 5.18 10.14 15.40
N ALA A 44 4.04 10.11 14.71
CA ALA A 44 3.34 8.88 14.38
C ALA A 44 4.13 8.02 13.36
N PRO A 45 4.28 6.69 13.56
CA PRO A 45 5.05 5.84 12.63
C PRO A 45 4.60 5.92 11.17
N VAL A 46 3.30 6.09 10.90
CA VAL A 46 2.73 6.31 9.56
C VAL A 46 3.30 7.53 8.81
N ASP A 47 3.85 8.55 9.51
CA ASP A 47 4.52 9.68 8.85
C ASP A 47 5.77 9.26 8.08
N THR A 48 6.41 8.14 8.43
CA THR A 48 7.64 7.63 7.80
C THR A 48 7.48 6.24 7.18
N MET A 49 6.77 5.33 7.86
CA MET A 49 6.61 3.90 7.52
C MET A 49 5.24 3.56 6.93
N GLY A 50 4.45 4.56 6.52
CA GLY A 50 3.12 4.37 5.95
C GLY A 50 3.09 3.42 4.73
N CYS A 51 2.03 2.62 4.63
CA CYS A 51 1.89 1.55 3.62
C CYS A 51 1.99 2.04 2.15
N GLU A 52 1.71 3.32 1.91
CA GLU A 52 1.80 4.02 0.62
C GLU A 52 3.24 4.36 0.17
N ARG A 53 4.22 4.18 1.06
CA ARG A 53 5.66 4.35 0.78
C ARG A 53 6.43 3.04 0.62
N LEU A 54 5.85 1.91 1.04
CA LEU A 54 6.56 0.63 1.11
C LEU A 54 6.86 0.00 -0.26
N ALA A 55 6.10 0.32 -1.32
CA ALA A 55 6.28 -0.26 -2.64
C ALA A 55 7.40 0.43 -3.44
N ASN A 56 8.26 -0.37 -4.08
CA ASN A 56 9.44 0.12 -4.82
C ASN A 56 9.03 0.86 -6.10
N ARG A 57 9.21 2.19 -6.13
CA ARG A 57 8.84 3.06 -7.27
C ARG A 57 9.79 2.97 -8.47
N GLN A 58 10.91 2.26 -8.32
CA GLN A 58 11.89 2.00 -9.37
C GLN A 58 11.73 0.59 -9.96
N ASP A 59 10.79 -0.21 -9.45
CA ASP A 59 10.41 -1.52 -9.98
C ASP A 59 9.52 -1.38 -11.23
N TYR A 60 9.29 -2.49 -11.92
CA TYR A 60 8.34 -2.55 -13.03
C TYR A 60 6.92 -2.17 -12.56
N PRO A 61 6.10 -1.48 -13.39
CA PRO A 61 4.80 -0.96 -12.96
C PRO A 61 3.85 -2.01 -12.37
N GLU A 62 3.91 -3.25 -12.86
CA GLU A 62 3.19 -4.43 -12.36
C GLU A 62 3.66 -4.88 -10.98
N ASN A 63 4.97 -4.96 -10.75
CA ASN A 63 5.55 -5.28 -9.46
C ASN A 63 5.23 -4.18 -8.43
N PHE A 64 5.29 -2.90 -8.83
CA PHE A 64 4.87 -1.78 -8.00
C PHE A 64 3.38 -1.89 -7.59
N ARG A 65 2.47 -2.15 -8.55
CA ARG A 65 1.04 -2.36 -8.25
C ARG A 65 0.81 -3.56 -7.32
N LEU A 66 1.54 -4.66 -7.53
CA LEU A 66 1.50 -5.84 -6.67
C LEU A 66 2.00 -5.52 -5.25
N GLN A 67 3.12 -4.81 -5.12
CA GLN A 67 3.68 -4.42 -3.82
C GLN A 67 2.76 -3.46 -3.06
N VAL A 68 2.05 -2.54 -3.73
CA VAL A 68 1.01 -1.70 -3.11
C VAL A 68 -0.19 -2.55 -2.65
N LEU A 69 -0.65 -3.50 -3.46
CA LEU A 69 -1.73 -4.41 -3.05
C LEU A 69 -1.33 -5.24 -1.81
N ILE A 70 -0.11 -5.77 -1.80
CA ILE A 70 0.40 -6.55 -0.66
C ILE A 70 0.60 -5.67 0.58
N SER A 71 1.12 -4.44 0.47
CA SER A 71 1.29 -3.57 1.63
C SER A 71 -0.04 -3.17 2.27
N LEU A 72 -1.09 -2.94 1.47
CA LEU A 72 -2.46 -2.71 1.94
C LEU A 72 -3.08 -3.97 2.58
N MET A 73 -2.86 -5.16 2.01
CA MET A 73 -3.34 -6.42 2.60
C MET A 73 -2.65 -6.70 3.95
N LEU A 74 -1.34 -6.46 4.06
CA LEU A 74 -0.55 -6.67 5.27
C LEU A 74 -0.71 -5.55 6.32
N SER A 75 -1.28 -4.38 5.98
CA SER A 75 -1.52 -3.31 6.96
C SER A 75 -2.76 -3.54 7.82
N SER A 76 -3.65 -4.47 7.43
CA SER A 76 -4.86 -4.76 8.18
C SER A 76 -4.53 -5.21 9.62
N GLN A 77 -5.01 -4.42 10.59
CA GLN A 77 -4.81 -4.64 12.04
C GLN A 77 -3.33 -4.81 12.46
N THR A 78 -2.40 -4.25 11.68
CA THR A 78 -0.96 -4.42 11.88
C THR A 78 -0.27 -3.06 11.99
N LYS A 79 0.70 -2.94 12.91
CA LYS A 79 1.45 -1.68 13.13
C LYS A 79 2.39 -1.40 11.96
N ASP A 80 2.50 -0.14 11.54
CA ASP A 80 3.24 0.30 10.34
C ASP A 80 4.65 -0.32 10.23
N HIS A 81 5.42 -0.31 11.32
CA HIS A 81 6.78 -0.86 11.36
C HIS A 81 6.85 -2.39 11.16
N VAL A 82 5.81 -3.14 11.53
CA VAL A 82 5.72 -4.59 11.29
C VAL A 82 5.41 -4.85 9.81
N THR A 83 4.46 -4.10 9.24
CA THR A 83 4.13 -4.16 7.81
C THR A 83 5.32 -3.75 6.94
N ALA A 84 6.07 -2.70 7.34
CA ALA A 84 7.30 -2.27 6.67
C ALA A 84 8.39 -3.36 6.69
N ALA A 85 8.64 -3.96 7.85
CA ALA A 85 9.61 -5.06 7.97
C ALA A 85 9.23 -6.28 7.13
N ALA A 86 7.93 -6.63 7.05
CA ALA A 86 7.44 -7.70 6.18
C ALA A 86 7.62 -7.37 4.69
N MET A 87 7.25 -6.15 4.26
CA MET A 87 7.42 -5.71 2.87
C MET A 87 8.90 -5.70 2.45
N HIS A 88 9.82 -5.24 3.30
CA HIS A 88 11.24 -5.26 2.98
C HIS A 88 11.82 -6.68 2.87
N ARG A 89 11.36 -7.64 3.70
CA ARG A 89 11.77 -9.05 3.55
C ARG A 89 11.24 -9.64 2.24
N LEU A 90 9.97 -9.42 1.90
CA LEU A 90 9.40 -9.81 0.60
C LEU A 90 10.16 -9.19 -0.58
N GLN A 91 10.58 -7.92 -0.48
CA GLN A 91 11.38 -7.23 -1.50
C GLN A 91 12.80 -7.82 -1.63
N SER A 92 13.48 -8.13 -0.52
CA SER A 92 14.78 -8.82 -0.56
C SER A 92 14.69 -10.21 -1.21
N GLU A 93 13.52 -10.85 -1.09
CA GLU A 93 13.18 -12.11 -1.76
C GLU A 93 12.45 -11.89 -3.11
N GLY A 94 12.59 -10.73 -3.76
CA GLY A 94 12.07 -10.47 -5.10
C GLY A 94 10.53 -10.49 -5.17
N CYS A 95 9.89 -9.43 -4.65
CA CYS A 95 8.43 -9.28 -4.57
C CYS A 95 7.77 -9.05 -5.95
N THR A 96 7.69 -10.13 -6.72
CA THR A 96 7.11 -10.25 -8.06
C THR A 96 6.04 -11.35 -8.08
N LEU A 97 5.12 -11.32 -9.05
CA LEU A 97 4.00 -12.26 -9.06
C LEU A 97 4.47 -13.72 -9.17
N ASP A 98 5.35 -14.02 -10.13
CA ASP A 98 5.82 -15.39 -10.38
C ASP A 98 6.59 -15.97 -9.19
N ARG A 99 7.41 -15.17 -8.51
CA ARG A 99 8.16 -15.66 -7.35
C ARG A 99 7.26 -15.94 -6.15
N ILE A 100 6.23 -15.12 -5.92
CA ILE A 100 5.20 -15.36 -4.89
C ILE A 100 4.31 -16.57 -5.25
N VAL A 101 4.05 -16.79 -6.54
CA VAL A 101 3.29 -17.95 -7.09
C VAL A 101 4.04 -19.29 -6.94
N LEU A 102 5.37 -19.24 -6.87
CA LEU A 102 6.28 -20.39 -6.75
C LEU A 102 6.86 -20.57 -5.33
N MET A 103 6.63 -19.62 -4.41
CA MET A 103 7.14 -19.67 -3.04
C MET A 103 6.41 -20.74 -2.21
N GLU A 104 7.18 -21.49 -1.42
CA GLU A 104 6.66 -22.42 -0.40
C GLU A 104 5.86 -21.66 0.67
N HIS A 105 4.81 -22.28 1.20
CA HIS A 105 3.86 -21.60 2.10
C HIS A 105 4.54 -21.18 3.40
N GLU A 106 5.33 -22.08 3.97
CA GLU A 106 6.11 -21.94 5.19
C GLU A 106 7.14 -20.80 5.05
N LYS A 107 7.79 -20.71 3.88
CA LYS A 107 8.72 -19.63 3.55
C LYS A 107 7.99 -18.28 3.44
N LEU A 108 6.80 -18.25 2.83
CA LEU A 108 5.99 -17.04 2.74
C LEU A 108 5.50 -16.58 4.13
N GLU A 109 5.05 -17.51 5.00
CA GLU A 109 4.67 -17.21 6.38
C GLU A 109 5.84 -16.58 7.17
N GLN A 110 7.05 -17.16 7.07
CA GLN A 110 8.25 -16.63 7.72
C GLN A 110 8.58 -15.20 7.28
N LEU A 111 8.38 -14.87 6.00
CA LEU A 111 8.65 -13.53 5.48
C LEU A 111 7.62 -12.49 5.95
N ILE A 112 6.36 -12.88 6.20
CA ILE A 112 5.32 -11.95 6.68
C ILE A 112 5.14 -11.93 8.21
N TYR A 113 5.63 -12.92 8.96
CA TYR A 113 5.56 -12.92 10.42
C TYR A 113 6.27 -11.68 11.06
N PRO A 114 5.72 -11.01 12.10
CA PRO A 114 4.46 -11.26 12.81
C PRO A 114 3.32 -10.32 12.37
N VAL A 115 3.09 -10.11 11.07
CA VAL A 115 1.91 -9.39 10.56
C VAL A 115 0.62 -10.04 11.07
N GLY A 116 -0.38 -9.23 11.41
CA GLY A 116 -1.69 -9.71 11.84
C GLY A 116 -2.29 -10.69 10.83
N PHE A 117 -2.90 -11.76 11.32
CA PHE A 117 -3.49 -12.82 10.47
C PHE A 117 -2.51 -13.51 9.51
N TYR A 118 -1.19 -13.55 9.76
CA TYR A 118 -0.21 -14.23 8.89
C TYR A 118 -0.64 -15.66 8.46
N LYS A 119 -1.19 -16.45 9.38
CA LYS A 119 -1.73 -17.81 9.11
C LYS A 119 -3.02 -17.85 8.28
N VAL A 120 -3.67 -16.71 8.09
CA VAL A 120 -4.92 -16.54 7.33
C VAL A 120 -4.67 -15.75 6.03
N HIS A 121 -3.41 -15.41 5.72
CA HIS A 121 -3.01 -14.83 4.43
C HIS A 121 -3.08 -15.82 3.25
N HIS A 122 -3.92 -16.86 3.37
CA HIS A 122 -4.43 -17.69 2.28
C HIS A 122 -5.07 -16.86 1.14
N HIS A 123 -5.38 -15.57 1.36
CA HIS A 123 -5.71 -14.64 0.27
C HIS A 123 -4.55 -14.38 -0.71
N LEU A 124 -3.29 -14.35 -0.24
CA LEU A 124 -2.12 -14.25 -1.13
C LEU A 124 -1.98 -15.54 -1.96
N SER A 125 -2.18 -16.73 -1.35
CA SER A 125 -2.17 -18.00 -2.09
C SER A 125 -3.42 -18.22 -2.97
N ASN A 126 -4.53 -17.53 -2.71
CA ASN A 126 -5.71 -17.55 -3.59
C ASN A 126 -5.51 -16.71 -4.86
N LEU A 127 -4.80 -15.57 -4.77
CA LEU A 127 -4.32 -14.84 -5.96
C LEU A 127 -3.39 -15.72 -6.81
N THR A 128 -2.53 -16.51 -6.15
CA THR A 128 -1.71 -17.55 -6.80
C THR A 128 -2.54 -18.63 -7.50
N ALA A 129 -3.59 -19.15 -6.86
CA ALA A 129 -4.48 -20.17 -7.43
C ALA A 129 -5.25 -19.66 -8.67
N ALA A 130 -5.77 -18.44 -8.62
CA ALA A 130 -6.45 -17.81 -9.76
C ALA A 130 -5.50 -17.63 -10.96
N SER A 131 -4.27 -17.20 -10.71
CA SER A 131 -3.25 -16.99 -11.74
C SER A 131 -2.80 -18.30 -12.40
N LYS A 132 -2.56 -19.36 -11.61
CA LYS A 132 -2.28 -20.72 -12.13
C LYS A 132 -3.40 -21.21 -13.05
N LYS A 133 -4.67 -20.99 -12.68
CA LYS A 133 -5.82 -21.42 -13.48
C LYS A 133 -5.89 -20.75 -14.87
N GLN A 134 -5.56 -19.46 -14.98
CA GLN A 134 -5.49 -18.76 -16.27
C GLN A 134 -4.33 -19.27 -17.15
N SER A 135 -3.15 -19.51 -16.57
CA SER A 135 -1.99 -20.06 -17.29
C SER A 135 -2.23 -21.46 -17.88
N ILE A 136 -3.02 -22.30 -17.18
CA ILE A 136 -3.42 -23.63 -17.65
C ILE A 136 -4.46 -23.53 -18.77
N LEU A 137 -5.48 -22.68 -18.61
CA LEU A 137 -6.52 -22.48 -19.64
C LEU A 137 -5.96 -21.94 -20.96
N GLY A 138 -4.98 -21.02 -20.91
CA GLY A 138 -4.32 -20.46 -22.09
C GLY A 138 -3.54 -21.48 -22.94
N LYS A 139 -3.21 -22.66 -22.40
CA LYS A 139 -2.46 -23.71 -23.12
C LYS A 139 -3.34 -24.71 -23.86
N HIS A 140 -4.61 -24.86 -23.48
CA HIS A 140 -5.56 -25.75 -24.16
C HIS A 140 -6.33 -25.10 -25.32
N ALA A 141 -6.17 -23.78 -25.54
CA ALA A 141 -6.82 -23.04 -26.62
C ALA A 141 -5.95 -22.90 -27.90
N LYS A 142 -4.93 -23.74 -28.07
CA LYS A 142 -4.00 -23.75 -29.22
C LYS A 142 -3.57 -25.17 -29.63
N SER A 143 -4.54 -26.09 -29.69
CA SER A 143 -4.43 -27.42 -30.29
C SER A 143 -5.71 -27.77 -31.05
#